data_AF-A0A327QM21-F1
#
_entry.id   AF-A0A327QM21-F1
#
_cell.length_a   1.000
_cell.length_b   1.000
_cell.length_c   1.000
_cell.angle_alpha   90.00
_cell.angle_beta   90.00
_cell.angle_gamma   90.00
#
_symmetry.space_group_name_H-M   'P 1'
#
loop_
_entity.id
_entity.type
_entity.pdbx_description
1 polymer ?
#
loop_
_entity_poly.entity_id
_entity_poly.type
_entity_poly.pdbx_seq_one_letter_code
_entity_poly.pdbx_strand_id
1 'polypeptide(L)'
;MRHKKNNMKKIIMVAVLAIIITSCGGGSTENTMTVAGNVKGLKKGTLYLQHIADTTLITIDSLVVDGDGNFSFTTELESPELFYLYLDKKDNNSINDRITFFGEPGNITINTNWNTFDLNAKIEGSKSNDKLKEYLEIMSKFNTKDLEYARLSMDPKTLSDSTAFDSLQNLSDKNVKRGYLYAINFALNNADSYVAPYIAVKEVADANLKYLDSINNTLSVDVANSKYGRELKEHIENLKKETPQ
;
A
#
# COMPACT_ATOMS: atom_id res chain seq x y z
N MET A 1 53.65 11.81 55.36
CA MET A 1 52.19 12.05 55.26
C MET A 1 51.90 12.98 54.09
N ARG A 2 51.29 12.50 53.01
CA ARG A 2 50.46 13.33 52.12
C ARG A 2 49.54 12.43 51.31
N HIS A 3 48.24 12.64 51.53
CA HIS A 3 47.13 11.85 51.02
C HIS A 3 47.04 11.90 49.48
N LYS A 4 47.09 10.73 48.84
CA LYS A 4 46.55 10.52 47.49
C LYS A 4 45.16 9.90 47.65
N LYS A 5 44.12 10.74 47.80
CA LYS A 5 42.73 10.28 47.89
C LYS A 5 41.81 11.32 47.28
N ASN A 6 41.75 11.43 45.95
CA ASN A 6 40.75 12.29 45.29
C ASN A 6 40.29 11.85 43.88
N ASN A 7 40.60 10.64 43.42
CA ASN A 7 40.24 10.20 42.06
C ASN A 7 39.31 8.97 42.01
N MET A 8 38.67 8.59 43.12
CA MET A 8 37.80 7.39 43.16
C MET A 8 36.32 7.69 43.49
N LYS A 9 35.98 8.94 43.83
CA LYS A 9 34.59 9.34 44.10
C LYS A 9 33.84 9.91 42.90
N LYS A 10 34.56 10.39 41.87
CA LYS A 10 33.94 10.92 40.63
C LYS A 10 33.71 9.86 39.55
N ILE A 11 34.42 8.73 39.62
CA ILE A 11 34.25 7.63 38.66
C ILE A 11 33.05 6.74 39.04
N ILE A 12 32.75 6.60 40.33
CA ILE A 12 31.59 5.83 40.81
C ILE A 12 30.27 6.59 40.58
N MET A 13 30.30 7.92 40.54
CA MET A 13 29.09 8.74 40.31
C MET A 13 28.66 8.79 38.83
N VAL A 14 29.55 8.43 37.89
CA VAL A 14 29.23 8.36 36.45
C VAL A 14 28.76 6.95 36.04
N ALA A 15 29.07 5.91 36.84
CA ALA A 15 28.69 4.53 36.54
C ALA A 15 27.27 4.12 36.99
N VAL A 16 26.58 4.96 37.77
CA VAL A 16 25.23 4.64 38.32
C VAL A 16 24.08 5.25 37.47
N LEU A 17 24.38 6.08 36.47
CA LEU A 17 23.35 6.63 35.56
C LEU A 17 23.07 5.77 34.31
N ALA A 18 23.71 4.61 34.16
CA ALA A 18 23.60 3.77 32.96
C ALA A 18 22.57 2.62 33.08
N ILE A 19 21.78 2.54 34.15
CA ILE A 19 20.85 1.42 34.38
C ILE A 19 19.46 1.95 34.73
N ILE A 20 18.80 2.65 33.80
CA ILE A 20 17.33 2.74 33.74
C ILE A 20 16.89 2.88 32.26
N ILE A 21 17.07 1.82 31.46
CA ILE A 21 16.30 1.61 30.23
C ILE A 21 15.96 0.13 30.07
N THR A 22 15.24 -0.41 31.04
CA THR A 22 14.42 -1.60 30.84
C THR A 22 13.02 -1.26 31.35
N SER A 23 12.31 -0.45 30.57
CA SER A 23 10.91 -0.11 30.84
C SER A 23 10.06 -0.66 29.69
N CYS A 24 9.09 -1.49 30.09
CA CYS A 24 8.02 -2.14 29.33
C CYS A 24 8.41 -3.14 28.24
N GLY A 25 8.23 -4.41 28.58
CA GLY A 25 8.07 -5.49 27.62
C GLY A 25 6.83 -5.27 26.75
N GLY A 26 7.10 -5.01 25.48
CA GLY A 26 6.21 -5.08 24.33
C GLY A 26 7.13 -5.27 23.14
N GLY A 27 7.80 -6.42 23.10
CA GLY A 27 8.87 -6.67 22.15
C GLY A 27 8.32 -6.73 20.74
N SER A 28 8.89 -5.93 19.84
CA SER A 28 8.66 -6.04 18.40
C SER A 28 8.94 -7.48 17.97
N THR A 29 7.94 -8.15 17.43
CA THR A 29 8.09 -9.47 16.80
C THR A 29 8.63 -9.29 15.38
N GLU A 30 9.03 -10.38 14.73
CA GLU A 30 9.41 -10.36 13.31
C GLU A 30 8.27 -9.94 12.38
N ASN A 31 7.02 -9.96 12.87
CA ASN A 31 5.81 -9.57 12.17
C ASN A 31 5.38 -8.13 12.48
N THR A 32 6.23 -7.34 13.14
CA THR A 32 5.90 -5.96 13.49
C THR A 32 6.22 -5.00 12.34
N MET A 33 5.24 -4.21 11.93
CA MET A 33 5.42 -3.04 11.07
C MET A 33 5.42 -1.77 11.91
N THR A 34 6.40 -0.91 11.67
CA THR A 34 6.42 0.48 12.17
C THR A 34 6.32 1.43 10.99
N VAL A 35 5.31 2.28 10.99
CA VAL A 35 5.08 3.31 9.96
C VAL A 35 5.26 4.67 10.58
N ALA A 36 6.27 5.42 10.14
CA ALA A 36 6.60 6.72 10.69
C ALA A 36 6.90 7.74 9.60
N GLY A 37 6.91 9.02 9.96
CA GLY A 37 7.32 10.08 9.04
C GLY A 37 6.81 11.45 9.44
N ASN A 38 6.77 12.36 8.46
CA ASN A 38 6.38 13.75 8.68
C ASN A 38 5.32 14.21 7.68
N VAL A 39 4.28 14.88 8.20
CA VAL A 39 3.34 15.66 7.41
C VAL A 39 3.75 17.13 7.48
N LYS A 40 4.51 17.58 6.48
CA LYS A 40 5.07 18.93 6.48
C LYS A 40 3.95 19.97 6.50
N GLY A 41 4.03 20.88 7.47
CA GLY A 41 3.07 21.96 7.66
C GLY A 41 1.82 21.59 8.47
N LEU A 42 1.66 20.33 8.87
CA LEU A 42 0.57 19.93 9.77
C LEU A 42 0.81 20.47 11.18
N LYS A 43 -0.06 21.37 11.62
CA LYS A 43 -0.02 21.93 12.98
C LYS A 43 -0.99 21.25 13.93
N LYS A 44 -2.20 20.96 13.46
CA LYS A 44 -3.26 20.28 14.20
C LYS A 44 -4.03 19.36 13.28
N GLY A 45 -4.32 18.15 13.75
CA GLY A 45 -5.13 17.15 13.05
C GLY A 45 -5.01 15.79 13.75
N THR A 46 -5.75 14.81 13.26
CA THR A 46 -5.66 13.43 13.75
C THR A 46 -5.28 12.52 12.59
N LEU A 47 -4.20 11.77 12.75
CA LEU A 47 -3.83 10.71 11.81
C LEU A 47 -4.43 9.39 12.27
N TYR A 48 -4.88 8.59 11.32
CA TYR A 48 -5.41 7.25 11.56
C TYR A 48 -4.67 6.25 10.67
N LEU A 49 -4.19 5.18 11.27
CA LEU A 49 -3.75 3.99 10.54
C LEU A 49 -4.95 3.05 10.39
N GLN A 50 -5.30 2.73 9.15
CA GLN A 50 -6.48 1.94 8.82
C GLN A 50 -6.13 0.80 7.87
N HIS A 51 -6.94 -0.25 7.86
CA HIS A 51 -6.88 -1.32 6.86
C HIS A 51 -8.28 -1.88 6.61
N ILE A 52 -8.43 -2.71 5.58
CA ILE A 52 -9.69 -3.40 5.32
C ILE A 52 -9.64 -4.76 6.03
N ALA A 53 -10.48 -4.95 7.04
CA ALA A 53 -10.78 -6.25 7.61
C ALA A 53 -12.01 -6.81 6.89
N ASP A 54 -11.84 -7.92 6.18
CA ASP A 54 -12.81 -8.53 5.27
C ASP A 54 -13.30 -7.54 4.20
N THR A 55 -14.40 -6.84 4.48
CA THR A 55 -15.04 -5.86 3.59
C THR A 55 -15.13 -4.46 4.20
N THR A 56 -14.68 -4.30 5.44
CA THR A 56 -14.88 -3.06 6.21
C THR A 56 -13.55 -2.39 6.50
N LEU A 57 -13.49 -1.10 6.20
CA LEU A 57 -12.37 -0.26 6.60
C LEU A 57 -12.44 -0.01 8.12
N ILE A 58 -11.40 -0.44 8.83
CA ILE A 58 -11.28 -0.26 10.28
C ILE A 58 -10.04 0.54 10.64
N THR A 59 -10.15 1.33 11.71
CA THR A 59 -9.02 2.06 12.31
C THR A 59 -8.29 1.14 13.29
N ILE A 60 -7.00 0.97 13.07
CA ILE A 60 -6.09 0.18 13.92
C ILE A 60 -5.60 1.05 15.07
N ASP A 61 -5.14 2.25 14.74
CA ASP A 61 -4.58 3.20 15.70
C ASP A 61 -4.81 4.65 15.22
N SER A 62 -4.69 5.59 16.14
CA SER A 62 -4.85 7.02 15.87
C SER A 62 -3.85 7.85 16.67
N LEU A 63 -3.40 8.95 16.08
CA LEU A 63 -2.50 9.89 16.71
C LEU A 63 -3.00 11.32 16.51
N VAL A 64 -3.24 12.02 17.62
CA VAL A 64 -3.49 13.46 17.59
C VAL A 64 -2.15 14.16 17.38
N VAL A 65 -2.03 14.90 16.29
CA VAL A 65 -0.87 15.73 15.97
C VAL A 65 -1.12 17.14 16.48
N ASP A 66 -0.24 17.62 17.37
CA ASP A 66 -0.19 19.00 17.84
C ASP A 66 1.28 19.46 17.87
N GLY A 67 1.75 20.04 16.75
CA GLY A 67 3.16 20.48 16.68
C GLY A 67 3.79 20.46 15.28
N ASP A 68 4.74 19.56 15.09
CA ASP A 68 5.70 19.56 13.96
C ASP A 68 5.34 18.60 12.82
N GLY A 69 4.24 17.85 12.95
CA GLY A 69 3.75 16.93 11.92
C GLY A 69 4.38 15.54 11.94
N ASN A 70 5.24 15.23 12.92
CA ASN A 70 5.83 13.90 13.06
C ASN A 70 4.80 12.89 13.60
N PHE A 71 4.86 11.66 13.08
CA PHE A 71 4.02 10.56 13.53
C PHE A 71 4.76 9.23 13.51
N SER A 72 4.26 8.28 14.31
CA SER A 72 4.68 6.87 14.29
C SER A 72 3.52 6.00 14.72
N PHE A 73 3.27 4.93 13.98
CA PHE A 73 2.33 3.86 14.30
C PHE A 73 3.09 2.54 14.32
N THR A 74 2.64 1.60 15.15
CA THR A 74 3.21 0.24 15.20
C THR A 74 2.07 -0.77 15.28
N THR A 75 2.11 -1.78 14.43
CA THR A 75 1.12 -2.85 14.40
C THR A 75 1.77 -4.15 13.94
N GLU A 76 1.27 -5.28 14.42
CA GLU A 76 1.59 -6.58 13.84
C GLU A 76 0.70 -6.84 12.63
N LEU A 77 1.20 -7.64 11.69
CA LEU A 77 0.46 -8.15 10.55
C LEU A 77 0.99 -9.53 10.15
N GLU A 78 0.11 -10.43 9.73
CA GLU A 78 0.47 -11.80 9.35
C GLU A 78 1.28 -11.85 8.03
N SER A 79 0.92 -10.98 7.10
CA SER A 79 1.53 -10.91 5.77
C SER A 79 1.36 -9.51 5.22
N PRO A 80 2.19 -9.07 4.26
CA PRO A 80 2.02 -7.79 3.62
C PRO A 80 0.61 -7.58 3.05
N GLU A 81 0.02 -6.42 3.29
CA GLU A 81 -1.33 -6.05 2.80
C GLU A 81 -1.48 -4.53 2.62
N LEU A 82 -2.60 -4.07 2.06
CA LEU A 82 -2.88 -2.64 1.94
C LEU A 82 -3.33 -2.02 3.27
N PHE A 83 -2.63 -0.93 3.62
CA PHE A 83 -2.98 -0.01 4.68
C PHE A 83 -3.30 1.36 4.12
N TYR A 84 -3.96 2.15 4.94
CA TYR A 84 -4.37 3.51 4.66
C TYR A 84 -3.94 4.42 5.80
N LEU A 85 -3.20 5.46 5.47
CA LEU A 85 -2.94 6.56 6.40
C LEU A 85 -3.94 7.68 6.07
N TYR A 86 -4.87 7.94 6.98
CA TYR A 86 -5.91 8.95 6.83
C TYR A 86 -5.63 10.15 7.73
N LEU A 87 -5.74 11.37 7.19
CA LEU A 87 -5.63 12.62 7.94
C LEU A 87 -7.00 13.29 8.09
N ASP A 88 -7.49 13.37 9.31
CA ASP A 88 -8.62 14.22 9.67
C ASP A 88 -8.12 15.61 10.07
N LYS A 89 -8.50 16.61 9.29
CA LYS A 89 -8.14 18.02 9.50
C LYS A 89 -9.39 18.89 9.36
N LYS A 90 -9.39 20.00 10.09
CA LYS A 90 -10.46 21.01 10.04
C LYS A 90 -10.22 21.97 8.87
N ASP A 91 -10.31 21.49 7.63
CA ASP A 91 -10.15 22.31 6.43
C ASP A 91 -11.42 22.44 5.56
N ASN A 92 -12.57 21.95 6.06
CA ASN A 92 -13.86 21.95 5.35
C ASN A 92 -13.84 21.20 4.00
N ASN A 93 -12.83 20.36 3.75
CA ASN A 93 -12.78 19.47 2.61
C ASN A 93 -13.08 18.03 3.06
N SER A 94 -14.11 17.41 2.50
CA SER A 94 -14.47 16.02 2.80
C SER A 94 -13.84 14.99 1.86
N ILE A 95 -13.05 15.44 0.87
CA ILE A 95 -12.53 14.59 -0.19
C ILE A 95 -11.01 14.41 -0.05
N ASN A 96 -10.61 13.14 0.02
CA ASN A 96 -9.27 12.56 -0.18
C ASN A 96 -8.11 13.10 0.67
N ASP A 97 -8.07 12.67 1.93
CA ASP A 97 -6.87 12.77 2.78
C ASP A 97 -6.33 11.39 3.15
N ARG A 98 -6.22 10.49 2.16
CA ARG A 98 -5.82 9.10 2.41
C ARG A 98 -4.68 8.66 1.51
N ILE A 99 -3.56 8.30 2.12
CA ILE A 99 -2.44 7.65 1.45
C ILE A 99 -2.66 6.15 1.54
N THR A 100 -2.71 5.48 0.40
CA THR A 100 -2.72 4.01 0.33
C THR A 100 -1.30 3.52 0.18
N PHE A 101 -0.91 2.51 0.96
CA PHE A 101 0.41 1.90 0.87
C PHE A 101 0.35 0.41 1.21
N PHE A 102 1.28 -0.36 0.66
CA PHE A 102 1.44 -1.75 1.06
C PHE A 102 2.28 -1.81 2.35
N GLY A 103 1.66 -2.19 3.45
CA GLY A 103 2.33 -2.43 4.72
C GLY A 103 3.00 -3.80 4.73
N GLU A 104 4.18 -3.90 5.35
CA GLU A 104 4.93 -5.15 5.56
C GLU A 104 5.77 -5.05 6.84
N PRO A 105 6.15 -6.18 7.47
CA PRO A 105 7.00 -6.13 8.65
C PRO A 105 8.32 -5.39 8.39
N GLY A 106 8.72 -4.54 9.34
CA GLY A 106 9.85 -3.63 9.21
C GLY A 106 9.47 -2.15 9.35
N ASN A 107 10.38 -1.27 8.91
CA ASN A 107 10.23 0.18 9.05
C ASN A 107 9.83 0.80 7.71
N ILE A 108 8.64 1.40 7.67
CA ILE A 108 8.13 2.14 6.52
C ILE A 108 8.15 3.63 6.86
N THR A 109 8.70 4.43 5.95
CA THR A 109 8.72 5.88 6.07
C THR A 109 7.74 6.52 5.10
N ILE A 110 6.85 7.38 5.58
CA ILE A 110 5.89 8.13 4.75
C ILE A 110 6.05 9.63 5.02
N ASN A 111 6.53 10.36 4.01
CA ASN A 111 6.66 11.82 4.08
C ASN A 111 5.71 12.49 3.08
N THR A 112 4.95 13.48 3.53
CA THR A 112 3.99 14.20 2.67
C THR A 112 3.82 15.65 3.11
N ASN A 113 2.98 16.42 2.43
CA ASN A 113 2.64 17.80 2.76
C ASN A 113 1.15 17.91 3.13
N TRP A 114 0.84 18.72 4.14
CA TRP A 114 -0.54 18.91 4.63
C TRP A 114 -1.57 19.28 3.54
N ASN A 115 -1.16 20.06 2.54
CA ASN A 115 -2.03 20.54 1.46
C ASN A 115 -2.16 19.58 0.26
N THR A 116 -1.30 18.56 0.18
CA THR A 116 -1.25 17.59 -0.93
C THR A 116 -1.00 16.19 -0.35
N PHE A 117 -1.72 15.89 0.73
CA PHE A 117 -1.43 14.80 1.65
C PHE A 117 -1.35 13.44 0.94
N ASP A 118 -2.31 13.15 0.08
CA ASP A 118 -2.41 11.94 -0.72
C ASP A 118 -1.60 12.00 -2.02
N LEU A 119 -1.56 13.16 -2.69
CA LEU A 119 -0.97 13.30 -4.04
C LEU A 119 0.56 13.16 -4.10
N ASN A 120 1.27 13.64 -3.09
CA ASN A 120 2.73 13.76 -3.11
C ASN A 120 3.42 12.96 -2.00
N ALA A 121 2.76 11.93 -1.49
CA ALA A 121 3.34 11.07 -0.46
C ALA A 121 4.55 10.29 -1.00
N LYS A 122 5.68 10.41 -0.31
CA LYS A 122 6.88 9.62 -0.55
C LYS A 122 6.90 8.47 0.45
N ILE A 123 6.76 7.25 -0.04
CA ILE A 123 6.75 6.02 0.75
C ILE A 123 8.07 5.28 0.48
N GLU A 124 8.76 4.86 1.54
CA GLU A 124 10.03 4.11 1.48
C GLU A 124 10.00 2.97 2.51
N GLY A 125 10.77 1.90 2.28
CA GLY A 125 10.93 0.80 3.23
C GLY A 125 9.93 -0.35 3.08
N SER A 126 9.13 -0.36 2.01
CA SER A 126 8.23 -1.47 1.68
C SER A 126 8.47 -1.97 0.25
N LYS A 127 9.02 -3.17 0.12
CA LYS A 127 9.25 -3.85 -1.16
C LYS A 127 7.94 -4.14 -1.87
N SER A 128 6.91 -4.53 -1.12
CA SER A 128 5.58 -4.76 -1.68
C SER A 128 4.98 -3.46 -2.24
N ASN A 129 5.20 -2.32 -1.55
CA ASN A 129 4.77 -1.02 -2.06
C ASN A 129 5.54 -0.60 -3.32
N ASP A 130 6.86 -0.84 -3.36
CA ASP A 130 7.68 -0.56 -4.54
C ASP A 130 7.22 -1.39 -5.75
N LYS A 131 6.89 -2.66 -5.53
CA LYS A 131 6.37 -3.55 -6.57
C LYS A 131 4.98 -3.14 -7.05
N LEU A 132 4.10 -2.68 -6.15
CA LEU A 132 2.81 -2.11 -6.52
C LEU A 132 2.99 -0.84 -7.37
N LYS A 133 3.94 0.02 -7.00
CA LYS A 133 4.26 1.22 -7.77
C LYS A 133 4.74 0.90 -9.18
N GLU A 134 5.63 -0.09 -9.35
CA GLU A 134 6.07 -0.56 -10.68
C GLU A 134 4.87 -0.98 -11.56
N TYR A 135 3.93 -1.74 -10.98
CA TYR A 135 2.70 -2.12 -11.66
C TYR A 135 1.87 -0.90 -12.07
N LEU A 136 1.58 -0.01 -11.13
CA LEU A 136 0.75 1.18 -11.34
C LEU A 136 1.37 2.16 -12.35
N GLU A 137 2.70 2.28 -12.40
CA GLU A 137 3.39 3.11 -13.38
C GLU A 137 3.11 2.65 -14.81
N ILE A 138 3.05 1.34 -15.06
CA ILE A 138 2.68 0.81 -16.38
C ILE A 138 1.18 0.95 -16.62
N MET A 139 0.34 0.66 -15.62
CA MET A 139 -1.12 0.83 -15.74
C MET A 139 -1.53 2.27 -16.04
N SER A 140 -0.81 3.25 -15.50
CA SER A 140 -1.05 4.67 -15.79
C SER A 140 -0.93 5.02 -17.28
N LYS A 141 -0.09 4.30 -18.03
CA LYS A 141 0.09 4.51 -19.48
C LYS A 141 -1.13 4.02 -20.26
N PHE A 142 -1.71 2.90 -19.85
CA PHE A 142 -2.97 2.43 -20.42
C PHE A 142 -4.10 3.42 -20.13
N ASN A 143 -4.23 3.86 -18.88
CA ASN A 143 -5.26 4.84 -18.48
C ASN A 143 -5.10 6.17 -19.24
N THR A 144 -3.87 6.64 -19.41
CA THR A 144 -3.59 7.87 -20.18
C THR A 144 -4.03 7.73 -21.64
N LYS A 145 -3.81 6.55 -22.25
CA LYS A 145 -4.25 6.27 -23.62
C LYS A 145 -5.78 6.20 -23.73
N ASP A 146 -6.45 5.60 -22.76
CA ASP A 146 -7.92 5.56 -22.76
C ASP A 146 -8.51 6.97 -22.61
N LEU A 147 -7.93 7.82 -21.77
CA LEU A 147 -8.32 9.24 -21.67
C LEU A 147 -8.08 10.00 -22.98
N GLU A 148 -6.99 9.70 -23.70
CA GLU A 148 -6.70 10.27 -25.02
C GLU A 148 -7.77 9.85 -26.04
N TYR A 149 -8.12 8.56 -26.11
CA TYR A 149 -9.17 8.06 -27.00
C TYR A 149 -10.54 8.65 -26.65
N ALA A 150 -10.88 8.72 -25.37
CA ALA A 150 -12.12 9.35 -24.90
C ALA A 150 -12.18 10.83 -25.33
N ARG A 151 -11.09 11.59 -25.14
CA ARG A 151 -11.03 12.99 -25.58
C ARG A 151 -11.22 13.14 -27.10
N LEU A 152 -10.59 12.27 -27.90
CA LEU A 152 -10.72 12.27 -29.36
C LEU A 152 -12.13 11.87 -29.83
N SER A 153 -12.81 11.00 -29.08
CA SER A 153 -14.18 10.59 -29.38
C SER A 153 -15.20 11.74 -29.22
N MET A 154 -14.86 12.77 -28.44
CA MET A 154 -15.68 13.96 -28.22
C MET A 154 -15.42 15.09 -29.25
N ASP A 155 -14.47 14.92 -30.19
CA ASP A 155 -14.25 15.90 -31.25
C ASP A 155 -15.48 15.94 -32.20
N PRO A 156 -16.05 17.12 -32.50
CA PRO A 156 -17.20 17.25 -33.39
C PRO A 156 -17.01 16.59 -34.77
N LYS A 157 -15.76 16.54 -35.27
CA LYS A 157 -15.43 15.87 -36.53
C LYS A 157 -15.58 14.36 -36.41
N THR A 158 -15.12 13.80 -35.30
CA THR A 158 -15.23 12.36 -34.99
C THR A 158 -16.67 11.97 -34.74
N LEU A 159 -17.44 12.78 -34.01
CA LEU A 159 -18.87 12.52 -33.75
C LEU A 159 -19.71 12.51 -35.03
N SER A 160 -19.26 13.21 -36.07
CA SER A 160 -19.93 13.28 -37.36
C SER A 160 -19.47 12.19 -38.35
N ASP A 161 -18.47 11.38 -37.98
CA ASP A 161 -17.89 10.31 -38.81
C ASP A 161 -17.94 8.98 -38.04
N SER A 162 -18.94 8.15 -38.37
CA SER A 162 -19.15 6.85 -37.72
C SER A 162 -17.95 5.91 -37.85
N THR A 163 -17.19 6.00 -38.95
CA THR A 163 -16.02 5.14 -39.17
C THR A 163 -14.86 5.55 -38.26
N ALA A 164 -14.64 6.86 -38.11
CA ALA A 164 -13.64 7.39 -37.18
C ALA A 164 -13.98 7.04 -35.73
N PHE A 165 -15.26 7.15 -35.36
CA PHE A 165 -15.75 6.76 -34.03
C PHE A 165 -15.54 5.26 -33.74
N ASP A 166 -15.96 4.39 -34.65
CA ASP A 166 -15.78 2.93 -34.52
C ASP A 166 -14.29 2.54 -34.42
N SER A 167 -13.42 3.25 -35.14
CA SER A 167 -11.97 3.05 -35.06
C SER A 167 -11.42 3.38 -33.67
N LEU A 168 -11.83 4.51 -33.07
CA LEU A 168 -11.41 4.88 -31.72
C LEU A 168 -11.94 3.90 -30.67
N GLN A 169 -13.18 3.43 -30.80
CA GLN A 169 -13.72 2.42 -29.89
C GLN A 169 -12.88 1.13 -29.98
N ASN A 170 -12.54 0.67 -31.18
CA ASN A 170 -11.68 -0.49 -31.37
C ASN A 170 -10.27 -0.31 -30.75
N LEU A 171 -9.72 0.91 -30.79
CA LEU A 171 -8.43 1.22 -30.15
C LEU A 171 -8.54 1.18 -28.62
N SER A 172 -9.60 1.75 -28.06
CA SER A 172 -9.92 1.70 -26.63
C SER A 172 -10.07 0.25 -26.15
N ASP A 173 -10.88 -0.57 -26.83
CA ASP A 173 -11.09 -1.98 -26.48
C ASP A 173 -9.78 -2.78 -26.53
N LYS A 174 -8.91 -2.50 -27.50
CA LYS A 174 -7.57 -3.11 -27.59
C LYS A 174 -6.68 -2.67 -26.43
N ASN A 175 -6.75 -1.41 -26.02
CA ASN A 175 -5.94 -0.87 -24.93
C ASN A 175 -6.35 -1.47 -23.58
N VAL A 176 -7.65 -1.56 -23.31
CA VAL A 176 -8.21 -2.28 -22.14
C VAL A 176 -7.73 -3.73 -22.11
N LYS A 177 -7.85 -4.47 -23.23
CA LYS A 177 -7.36 -5.86 -23.33
C LYS A 177 -5.86 -5.97 -23.05
N ARG A 178 -5.05 -5.00 -23.50
CA ARG A 178 -3.61 -5.00 -23.25
C ARG A 178 -3.28 -4.73 -21.77
N GLY A 179 -3.99 -3.82 -21.12
CA GLY A 179 -3.87 -3.59 -19.67
C GLY A 179 -4.24 -4.84 -18.88
N TYR A 180 -5.32 -5.49 -19.25
CA TYR A 180 -5.78 -6.73 -18.63
C TYR A 180 -4.77 -7.87 -18.76
N LEU A 181 -4.23 -8.08 -19.97
CA LEU A 181 -3.17 -9.06 -20.21
C LEU A 181 -1.88 -8.71 -19.46
N TYR A 182 -1.56 -7.43 -19.33
CA TYR A 182 -0.41 -7.00 -18.54
C TYR A 182 -0.58 -7.36 -17.06
N ALA A 183 -1.75 -7.11 -16.47
CA ALA A 183 -2.04 -7.47 -15.08
C ALA A 183 -1.89 -8.98 -14.81
N ILE A 184 -2.45 -9.82 -15.68
CA ILE A 184 -2.28 -11.29 -15.59
C ILE A 184 -0.81 -11.68 -15.68
N ASN A 185 -0.07 -11.17 -16.67
CA ASN A 185 1.34 -11.49 -16.85
C ASN A 185 2.21 -10.97 -15.70
N PHE A 186 1.89 -9.81 -15.15
CA PHE A 186 2.59 -9.26 -14.00
C PHE A 186 2.45 -10.19 -12.80
N ALA A 187 1.23 -10.64 -12.50
CA ALA A 187 0.98 -11.58 -11.41
C ALA A 187 1.73 -12.92 -11.62
N LEU A 188 1.71 -13.47 -12.84
CA LEU A 188 2.42 -14.72 -13.17
C LEU A 188 3.94 -14.59 -13.03
N ASN A 189 4.53 -13.45 -13.39
CA ASN A 189 5.98 -13.25 -13.40
C ASN A 189 6.55 -12.72 -12.07
N ASN A 190 5.71 -12.39 -11.10
CA ASN A 190 6.11 -11.89 -9.77
C ASN A 190 5.50 -12.76 -8.67
N ALA A 191 5.54 -14.08 -8.83
CA ALA A 191 4.85 -15.05 -7.96
C ALA A 191 5.38 -15.11 -6.51
N ASP A 192 6.55 -14.52 -6.25
CA ASP A 192 7.15 -14.31 -4.94
C ASP A 192 6.76 -12.96 -4.31
N SER A 193 5.97 -12.13 -5.00
CA SER A 193 5.46 -10.87 -4.47
C SER A 193 4.02 -10.99 -3.96
N TYR A 194 3.76 -10.44 -2.78
CA TYR A 194 2.42 -10.29 -2.21
C TYR A 194 1.48 -9.41 -3.05
N VAL A 195 2.02 -8.63 -4.00
CA VAL A 195 1.25 -7.83 -4.95
C VAL A 195 0.61 -8.69 -6.05
N ALA A 196 1.20 -9.84 -6.39
CA ALA A 196 0.68 -10.72 -7.45
C ALA A 196 -0.74 -11.24 -7.15
N PRO A 197 -1.01 -11.87 -5.99
CA PRO A 197 -2.38 -12.28 -5.67
C PRO A 197 -3.31 -11.08 -5.44
N TYR A 198 -2.81 -9.95 -4.93
CA TYR A 198 -3.60 -8.71 -4.81
C TYR A 198 -4.15 -8.25 -6.18
N ILE A 199 -3.29 -8.17 -7.20
CA ILE A 199 -3.71 -7.82 -8.57
C ILE A 199 -4.73 -8.84 -9.09
N ALA A 200 -4.50 -10.14 -8.85
CA ALA A 200 -5.40 -11.18 -9.31
C ALA A 200 -6.83 -11.00 -8.75
N VAL A 201 -6.97 -10.65 -7.46
CA VAL A 201 -8.28 -10.52 -6.81
C VAL A 201 -8.92 -9.14 -6.91
N LYS A 202 -8.14 -8.07 -7.17
CA LYS A 202 -8.68 -6.70 -7.24
C LYS A 202 -8.79 -6.14 -8.65
N GLU A 203 -7.93 -6.57 -9.56
CA GLU A 203 -7.85 -5.98 -10.91
C GLU A 203 -8.38 -6.92 -12.00
N VAL A 204 -8.23 -8.24 -11.82
CA VAL A 204 -8.59 -9.25 -12.83
C VAL A 204 -9.41 -10.41 -12.26
N ALA A 205 -10.24 -10.14 -11.25
CA ALA A 205 -11.05 -11.16 -10.59
C ALA A 205 -12.06 -11.84 -11.53
N ASP A 206 -12.49 -11.14 -12.58
CA ASP A 206 -13.37 -11.63 -13.63
C ASP A 206 -12.63 -12.40 -14.75
N ALA A 207 -11.32 -12.65 -14.59
CA ALA A 207 -10.53 -13.34 -15.60
C ALA A 207 -11.02 -14.76 -15.78
N ASN A 208 -10.78 -15.30 -16.98
CA ASN A 208 -11.05 -16.71 -17.23
C ASN A 208 -10.35 -17.57 -16.16
N LEU A 209 -11.11 -18.48 -15.56
CA LEU A 209 -10.68 -19.34 -14.46
C LEU A 209 -9.30 -19.97 -14.67
N LYS A 210 -8.95 -20.36 -15.91
CA LYS A 210 -7.64 -20.93 -16.23
C LYS A 210 -6.46 -20.02 -15.88
N TYR A 211 -6.63 -18.70 -16.02
CA TYR A 211 -5.60 -17.72 -15.71
C TYR A 211 -5.48 -17.51 -14.20
N LEU A 212 -6.61 -17.44 -13.50
CA LEU A 212 -6.62 -17.37 -12.03
C LEU A 212 -5.98 -18.61 -11.41
N ASP A 213 -6.34 -19.81 -11.89
CA ASP A 213 -5.70 -21.07 -11.50
C ASP A 213 -4.19 -21.05 -11.77
N SER A 214 -3.76 -20.54 -12.93
CA SER A 214 -2.34 -20.45 -13.28
C SER A 214 -1.57 -19.52 -12.34
N ILE A 215 -2.14 -18.36 -12.01
CA ILE A 215 -1.56 -17.41 -11.05
C ILE A 215 -1.43 -18.10 -9.70
N ASN A 216 -2.54 -18.63 -9.16
CA ASN A 216 -2.59 -19.27 -7.85
C ASN A 216 -1.56 -20.41 -7.71
N ASN A 217 -1.43 -21.26 -8.73
CA ASN A 217 -0.51 -22.41 -8.69
C ASN A 217 0.97 -22.04 -8.83
N THR A 218 1.27 -20.82 -9.31
CA THR A 218 2.67 -20.35 -9.46
C THR A 218 3.16 -19.65 -8.20
N LEU A 219 2.25 -19.15 -7.35
CA LEU A 219 2.60 -18.41 -6.13
C LEU A 219 3.56 -19.21 -5.24
N SER A 220 4.56 -18.51 -4.70
CA SER A 220 5.40 -19.07 -3.64
C SER A 220 4.54 -19.45 -2.41
N VAL A 221 5.02 -20.40 -1.60
CA VAL A 221 4.25 -20.93 -0.45
C VAL A 221 3.83 -19.81 0.51
N ASP A 222 4.72 -18.87 0.82
CA ASP A 222 4.42 -17.76 1.74
C ASP A 222 3.38 -16.80 1.15
N VAL A 223 3.49 -16.49 -0.15
CA VAL A 223 2.53 -15.63 -0.86
C VAL A 223 1.17 -16.31 -1.03
N ALA A 224 1.14 -17.60 -1.34
CA ALA A 224 -0.10 -18.37 -1.44
C ALA A 224 -0.86 -18.43 -0.10
N ASN A 225 -0.11 -18.51 1.01
CA ASN A 225 -0.68 -18.52 2.36
C ASN A 225 -0.97 -17.12 2.92
N SER A 226 -0.60 -16.04 2.22
CA SER A 226 -0.88 -14.66 2.62
C SER A 226 -2.37 -14.30 2.52
N LYS A 227 -2.75 -13.13 3.06
CA LYS A 227 -4.13 -12.60 2.94
C LYS A 227 -4.70 -12.70 1.53
N TYR A 228 -4.04 -12.06 0.55
CA TYR A 228 -4.55 -12.03 -0.82
C TYR A 228 -4.38 -13.38 -1.54
N GLY A 229 -3.39 -14.20 -1.16
CA GLY A 229 -3.25 -15.55 -1.69
C GLY A 229 -4.44 -16.44 -1.30
N ARG A 230 -4.88 -16.35 -0.04
CA ARG A 230 -6.08 -17.03 0.45
C ARG A 230 -7.35 -16.50 -0.21
N GLU A 231 -7.48 -15.17 -0.35
CA GLU A 231 -8.60 -14.55 -1.09
C GLU A 231 -8.68 -15.08 -2.54
N LEU A 232 -7.53 -15.21 -3.23
CA LEU A 232 -7.49 -15.72 -4.61
C LEU A 232 -7.96 -17.17 -4.69
N LYS A 233 -7.46 -18.01 -3.78
CA LYS A 233 -7.85 -19.42 -3.70
C LYS A 233 -9.35 -19.57 -3.46
N GLU A 234 -9.89 -18.85 -2.48
CA GLU A 234 -11.32 -18.87 -2.17
C GLU A 234 -12.16 -18.41 -3.36
N HIS A 235 -11.75 -17.33 -4.02
CA HIS A 235 -12.42 -16.82 -5.22
C HIS A 235 -12.49 -17.88 -6.33
N ILE A 236 -11.37 -18.55 -6.63
CA ILE A 236 -11.30 -19.65 -7.61
C ILE A 236 -12.22 -20.81 -7.23
N GLU A 237 -12.25 -21.19 -5.96
CA GLU A 237 -13.12 -22.27 -5.46
C GLU A 237 -14.61 -21.93 -5.61
N ASN A 238 -14.98 -20.66 -5.41
CA ASN A 238 -16.36 -20.20 -5.60
C ASN A 238 -16.76 -20.20 -7.08
N LEU A 239 -15.90 -19.71 -7.98
CA LEU A 239 -16.14 -19.77 -9.43
C LEU A 239 -16.34 -21.21 -9.94
N LYS A 240 -15.58 -22.18 -9.38
CA LYS A 240 -15.72 -23.62 -9.72
C LYS A 240 -17.05 -24.22 -9.27
N LYS A 241 -17.67 -23.69 -8.20
CA LYS A 241 -18.99 -24.13 -7.74
C LYS A 241 -20.11 -23.54 -8.60
N GLU A 242 -19.94 -22.30 -9.06
CA GLU A 242 -20.93 -21.58 -9.87
C GLU A 242 -20.97 -22.03 -11.34
N THR A 243 -19.87 -22.62 -11.84
CA THR A 243 -19.79 -23.21 -13.18
C THR A 243 -19.62 -24.74 -13.08
N PRO A 244 -20.71 -25.51 -12.89
CA PRO A 244 -20.64 -26.96 -12.99
C PRO A 244 -20.09 -27.37 -14.37
N GLN A 245 -19.15 -28.31 -14.38
CA GLN A 245 -18.58 -28.92 -15.59
C GLN A 245 -19.65 -29.45 -16.55
#